data_AF-A0A4U9D889-F1
#
_entry.id   AF-A0A4U9D889-F1
#
_cell.length_a   1.000
_cell.length_b   1.000
_cell.length_c   1.000
_cell.angle_alpha   90.00
_cell.angle_beta   90.00
_cell.angle_gamma   90.00
#
_symmetry.space_group_name_H-M   'P 1'
#
loop_
_entity.id
_entity.type
_entity.pdbx_description
1 polymer ?
#
loop_
_entity_poly.entity_id
_entity_poly.type
_entity_poly.pdbx_seq_one_letter_code
_entity_poly.pdbx_strand_id
1 'polypeptide(L)'
;MVVLDARHYESWIDRVYANGFAYGVGEQSDRHWGDRYGEGTLAGKRAMLVVTTGGWEEHYAPRGINGPINDILFPIQHGMLFYPGFEVLPPLVFYRTEKTDEQRFMQQCRELGQRLDTLASTAPIPFRRQNYGDYLIPSLTLRPELSPGQSGFAVHQRDA
;
A
#
# COMPACT_ATOMS: atom_id res chain seq x y z
N MET A 1 -12.80 -3.02 -6.78
CA MET A 1 -12.31 -3.52 -5.48
C MET A 1 -11.60 -4.83 -5.73
N VAL A 2 -10.30 -4.92 -5.45
CA VAL A 2 -9.57 -6.19 -5.47
C VAL A 2 -9.37 -6.58 -4.01
N VAL A 3 -10.07 -7.62 -3.55
CA VAL A 3 -9.85 -8.22 -2.23
C VAL A 3 -8.90 -9.39 -2.46
N LEU A 4 -7.68 -9.26 -1.94
CA LEU A 4 -6.65 -10.29 -2.06
C LEU A 4 -6.67 -11.15 -0.78
N ASP A 5 -6.98 -12.44 -0.94
CA ASP A 5 -6.80 -13.44 0.13
C ASP A 5 -5.31 -13.81 0.21
N ALA A 6 -4.75 -13.70 1.41
CA ALA A 6 -3.33 -13.92 1.71
C ALA A 6 -2.81 -15.31 1.28
N ARG A 7 -3.71 -16.30 1.07
CA ARG A 7 -3.29 -17.65 0.67
C ARG A 7 -2.88 -17.81 -0.81
N HIS A 8 -3.30 -16.92 -1.70
CA HIS A 8 -3.05 -17.08 -3.14
C HIS A 8 -2.77 -15.77 -3.90
N TYR A 9 -2.68 -14.64 -3.19
CA TYR A 9 -2.54 -13.33 -3.83
C TYR A 9 -1.25 -13.20 -4.64
N GLU A 10 -0.14 -13.78 -4.18
CA GLU A 10 1.15 -13.76 -4.90
C GLU A 10 1.00 -14.40 -6.28
N SER A 11 0.40 -15.59 -6.36
CA SER A 11 0.16 -16.28 -7.63
C SER A 11 -0.77 -15.52 -8.57
N TRP A 12 -1.78 -14.82 -8.04
CA TRP A 12 -2.65 -13.98 -8.88
C TRP A 12 -1.90 -12.75 -9.40
N ILE A 13 -1.12 -12.07 -8.54
CA ILE A 13 -0.33 -10.91 -8.93
C ILE A 13 0.69 -11.31 -10.00
N ASP A 14 1.47 -12.37 -9.79
CA ASP A 14 2.48 -12.84 -10.74
C ASP A 14 1.89 -13.15 -12.12
N ARG A 15 0.64 -13.64 -12.15
CA ARG A 15 -0.04 -14.01 -13.40
C ARG A 15 -0.73 -12.82 -14.08
N VAL A 16 -1.19 -11.83 -13.34
CA VAL A 16 -1.99 -10.71 -13.87
C VAL A 16 -1.14 -9.47 -14.13
N TYR A 17 -0.07 -9.27 -13.37
CA TYR A 17 0.82 -8.12 -13.53
C TYR A 17 1.81 -8.39 -14.65
N ALA A 18 1.32 -8.37 -15.90
CA ALA A 18 2.15 -8.59 -17.08
C ALA A 18 2.97 -7.34 -17.47
N ASN A 19 4.09 -7.57 -18.16
CA ASN A 19 4.87 -6.53 -18.82
C ASN A 19 4.02 -5.85 -19.92
N GLY A 20 4.01 -4.52 -19.95
CA GLY A 20 3.14 -3.72 -20.81
C GLY A 20 1.75 -3.46 -20.23
N PHE A 21 1.43 -4.03 -19.06
CA PHE A 21 0.19 -3.74 -18.31
C PHE A 21 0.46 -3.13 -16.94
N ALA A 22 1.12 -3.87 -16.05
CA ALA A 22 1.39 -3.41 -14.68
C ALA A 22 2.81 -2.87 -14.49
N TYR A 23 3.76 -3.28 -15.34
CA TYR A 23 5.14 -2.79 -15.34
C TYR A 23 5.71 -2.79 -16.77
N GLY A 24 6.85 -2.12 -16.99
CA GLY A 24 7.44 -2.00 -18.34
C GLY A 24 6.68 -1.04 -19.27
N VAL A 25 5.88 -0.13 -18.70
CA VAL A 25 5.10 0.89 -19.41
C VAL A 25 5.79 2.24 -19.25
N GLY A 26 5.61 3.15 -20.22
CA GLY A 26 6.12 4.52 -20.18
C GLY A 26 7.55 4.68 -20.68
N GLU A 27 7.95 5.93 -20.91
CA GLU A 27 9.29 6.26 -21.39
C GLU A 27 10.36 6.13 -20.28
N GLN A 28 11.61 6.02 -20.71
CA GLN A 28 12.78 6.16 -19.84
C GLN A 28 13.63 7.32 -20.36
N SER A 29 13.74 8.37 -19.56
CA SER A 29 14.43 9.62 -19.86
C SER A 29 15.09 10.19 -18.59
N ASP A 30 15.83 11.28 -18.73
CA ASP A 30 16.50 11.95 -17.60
C ASP A 30 15.52 12.50 -16.55
N ARG A 31 14.23 12.58 -16.86
CA ARG A 31 13.18 13.14 -16.00
C ARG A 31 11.99 12.22 -15.77
N HIS A 32 11.97 11.03 -16.38
CA HIS A 32 10.87 10.09 -16.27
C HIS A 32 11.39 8.66 -16.38
N TRP A 33 11.02 7.77 -15.46
CA TRP A 33 11.57 6.40 -15.44
C TRP A 33 10.48 5.34 -15.35
N GLY A 34 9.73 5.21 -16.44
CA GLY A 34 8.54 4.37 -16.56
C GLY A 34 7.32 4.95 -15.84
N ASP A 35 6.13 4.59 -16.32
CA ASP A 35 4.85 4.99 -15.76
C ASP A 35 4.51 4.08 -14.58
N ARG A 36 4.98 4.48 -13.39
CA ARG A 36 4.81 3.73 -12.15
C ARG A 36 4.83 4.60 -10.90
N TYR A 37 4.45 4.02 -9.76
CA TYR A 37 4.40 4.64 -8.44
C TYR A 37 3.57 5.92 -8.46
N GLY A 38 2.25 5.74 -8.53
CA GLY A 38 1.27 6.81 -8.71
C GLY A 38 1.02 7.18 -10.17
N GLU A 39 1.53 6.39 -11.10
CA GLU A 39 1.26 6.41 -12.55
C GLU A 39 1.04 4.98 -13.03
N GLY A 40 0.55 4.82 -14.26
CA GLY A 40 0.35 3.52 -14.90
C GLY A 40 -1.12 3.19 -15.15
N THR A 41 -1.36 1.98 -15.64
CA THR A 41 -2.65 1.52 -16.19
C THR A 41 -3.81 1.52 -15.18
N LEU A 42 -3.51 1.54 -13.88
CA LEU A 42 -4.50 1.51 -12.81
C LEU A 42 -4.68 2.88 -12.14
N ALA A 43 -4.09 3.94 -12.71
CA ALA A 43 -4.35 5.33 -12.32
C ALA A 43 -5.86 5.66 -12.32
N GLY A 44 -6.29 6.43 -11.32
CA GLY A 44 -7.69 6.81 -11.11
C GLY A 44 -8.56 5.71 -10.47
N LYS A 45 -7.99 4.54 -10.17
CA LYS A 45 -8.68 3.48 -9.41
C LYS A 45 -8.21 3.49 -7.96
N ARG A 46 -9.08 2.99 -7.06
CA ARG A 46 -8.79 2.84 -5.63
C ARG A 46 -8.60 1.37 -5.23
N ALA A 47 -7.68 1.12 -4.31
CA ALA A 47 -7.43 -0.20 -3.74
C ALA A 47 -7.30 -0.12 -2.21
N MET A 48 -7.77 -1.15 -1.51
CA MET A 48 -7.71 -1.25 -0.05
C MET A 48 -7.43 -2.70 0.34
N LEU A 49 -6.54 -2.90 1.31
CA LEU A 49 -6.30 -4.22 1.90
C LEU A 49 -7.25 -4.43 3.08
N VAL A 50 -7.81 -5.64 3.17
CA VAL A 50 -8.51 -6.14 4.35
C VAL A 50 -7.74 -7.36 4.83
N VAL A 51 -7.17 -7.28 6.03
CA VAL A 51 -6.19 -8.25 6.55
C VAL A 51 -6.68 -8.79 7.89
N THR A 52 -6.53 -10.10 8.09
CA THR A 52 -6.73 -10.75 9.39
C THR A 52 -5.40 -11.31 9.90
N THR A 53 -5.15 -11.23 11.20
CA THR A 53 -3.97 -11.81 11.83
C THR A 53 -4.30 -12.42 13.19
N GLY A 54 -3.62 -13.52 13.52
CA GLY A 54 -3.68 -14.14 14.84
C GLY A 54 -2.94 -13.34 15.93
N GLY A 55 -1.96 -12.51 15.54
CA GLY A 55 -1.19 -11.69 16.47
C GLY A 55 -2.01 -10.58 17.13
N TRP A 56 -1.50 -10.06 18.25
CA TRP A 56 -2.08 -8.92 18.94
C TRP A 56 -1.62 -7.62 18.27
N GLU A 57 -2.41 -6.56 18.39
CA GLU A 57 -2.08 -5.26 17.79
C GLU A 57 -0.74 -4.72 18.30
N GLU A 58 -0.46 -4.89 19.59
CA GLU A 58 0.78 -4.47 20.25
C GLU A 58 2.02 -5.18 19.69
N HIS A 59 1.86 -6.41 19.17
CA HIS A 59 2.95 -7.14 18.54
C HIS A 59 3.40 -6.46 17.23
N TYR A 60 2.51 -5.66 16.63
CA TYR A 60 2.74 -4.90 15.40
C TYR A 60 2.85 -3.38 15.63
N ALA A 61 3.02 -2.94 16.88
CA ALA A 61 3.29 -1.55 17.21
C ALA A 61 4.70 -1.13 16.72
N PRO A 62 5.08 0.16 16.74
CA PRO A 62 6.41 0.65 16.33
C PRO A 62 7.61 -0.06 16.97
N ARG A 63 7.41 -0.68 18.14
CA ARG A 63 8.42 -1.44 18.90
C ARG A 63 8.02 -2.90 19.13
N GLY A 64 6.97 -3.37 18.47
CA GLY A 64 6.47 -4.73 18.56
C GLY A 64 7.39 -5.71 17.83
N ILE A 65 7.48 -6.95 18.33
CA ILE A 65 8.44 -7.94 17.81
C ILE A 65 8.15 -8.40 16.38
N ASN A 66 6.89 -8.31 15.93
CA ASN A 66 6.53 -8.65 14.56
C ASN A 66 6.92 -7.53 13.57
N GLY A 67 7.23 -6.34 14.08
CA GLY A 67 7.45 -5.13 13.30
C GLY A 67 6.17 -4.34 13.03
N PRO A 68 6.28 -3.04 12.70
CA PRO A 68 5.13 -2.18 12.50
C PRO A 68 4.22 -2.69 11.37
N ILE A 69 2.91 -2.76 11.58
CA ILE A 69 2.00 -3.35 10.57
C ILE A 69 2.10 -2.66 9.20
N ASN A 70 2.28 -1.33 9.18
CA ASN A 70 2.38 -0.57 7.93
C ASN A 70 3.70 -0.86 7.18
N ASP A 71 4.76 -1.21 7.90
CA ASP A 71 6.04 -1.59 7.28
C ASP A 71 5.93 -2.99 6.65
N ILE A 72 5.24 -3.92 7.33
CA ILE A 72 4.96 -5.26 6.81
C ILE A 72 4.10 -5.20 5.54
N LEU A 73 3.11 -4.30 5.51
CA LEU A 73 2.21 -4.15 4.36
C LEU A 73 2.80 -3.27 3.25
N PHE A 74 3.95 -2.62 3.47
CA PHE A 74 4.57 -1.72 2.50
C PHE A 74 4.85 -2.37 1.14
N PRO A 75 5.42 -3.60 1.05
CA PRO A 75 5.67 -4.24 -0.25
C PRO A 75 4.38 -4.43 -1.07
N ILE A 76 3.25 -4.70 -0.42
CA ILE A 76 1.95 -4.87 -1.09
C ILE A 76 1.37 -3.50 -1.45
N GLN A 77 1.26 -2.60 -0.48
CA GLN A 77 0.63 -1.30 -0.70
C GLN A 77 1.43 -0.41 -1.65
N HIS A 78 2.74 -0.29 -1.45
CA HIS A 78 3.61 0.52 -2.30
C HIS A 78 4.05 -0.23 -3.56
N GLY A 79 4.56 -1.46 -3.40
CA GLY A 79 5.18 -2.22 -4.49
C GLY A 79 4.19 -2.89 -5.44
N MET A 80 2.98 -3.25 -4.99
CA MET A 80 1.99 -3.93 -5.82
C MET A 80 0.80 -3.03 -6.17
N LEU A 81 0.30 -2.21 -5.24
CA LEU A 81 -0.89 -1.39 -5.51
C LEU A 81 -0.52 -0.01 -6.07
N PHE A 82 0.34 0.74 -5.37
CA PHE A 82 0.74 2.07 -5.83
C PHE A 82 1.59 2.03 -7.10
N TYR A 83 2.39 0.99 -7.29
CA TYR A 83 3.27 0.80 -8.45
C TYR A 83 2.53 0.94 -9.79
N PRO A 84 1.44 0.23 -10.11
CA PRO A 84 0.69 0.41 -11.36
C PRO A 84 -0.31 1.58 -11.33
N GLY A 85 -0.32 2.39 -10.24
CA GLY A 85 -1.03 3.66 -10.21
C GLY A 85 -2.27 3.74 -9.32
N PHE A 86 -2.61 2.73 -8.51
CA PHE A 86 -3.77 2.85 -7.61
C PHE A 86 -3.61 4.01 -6.61
N GLU A 87 -4.72 4.67 -6.31
CA GLU A 87 -4.91 5.40 -5.05
C GLU A 87 -5.09 4.37 -3.92
N VAL A 88 -4.05 4.16 -3.13
CA VAL A 88 -4.05 3.13 -2.07
C VAL A 88 -4.66 3.69 -0.79
N LEU A 89 -5.74 3.09 -0.32
CA LEU A 89 -6.40 3.48 0.93
C LEU A 89 -5.68 2.85 2.14
N PRO A 90 -5.79 3.45 3.34
CA PRO A 90 -5.32 2.82 4.58
C PRO A 90 -5.84 1.37 4.69
N PRO A 91 -5.06 0.42 5.22
CA PRO A 91 -5.55 -0.95 5.36
C PRO A 91 -6.66 -1.04 6.41
N LEU A 92 -7.46 -2.10 6.37
CA LEU A 92 -8.32 -2.53 7.47
C LEU A 92 -7.71 -3.82 8.03
N VAL A 93 -7.23 -3.79 9.27
CA VAL A 93 -6.53 -4.91 9.88
C VAL A 93 -7.29 -5.39 11.13
N PHE A 94 -7.64 -6.67 11.15
CA PHE A 94 -8.27 -7.31 12.30
C PHE A 94 -7.25 -8.20 13.02
N TYR A 95 -7.02 -7.90 14.29
CA TYR A 95 -6.09 -8.64 15.16
C TYR A 95 -6.79 -9.70 16.01
N ARG A 96 -6.01 -10.67 16.51
CA ARG A 96 -6.44 -11.77 17.40
C ARG A 96 -7.59 -12.62 16.82
N THR A 97 -7.60 -12.82 15.50
CA THR A 97 -8.78 -13.39 14.83
C THR A 97 -9.06 -14.87 15.14
N GLU A 98 -8.07 -15.61 15.65
CA GLU A 98 -8.21 -17.01 16.06
C GLU A 98 -9.17 -17.23 17.25
N LYS A 99 -9.45 -16.19 18.05
CA LYS A 99 -10.32 -16.25 19.23
C LYS A 99 -11.51 -15.28 19.13
N THR A 100 -12.02 -15.07 17.92
CA THR A 100 -13.13 -14.15 17.67
C THR A 100 -14.45 -14.77 18.14
N ASP A 101 -15.11 -14.14 19.11
CA ASP A 101 -16.49 -14.48 19.49
C ASP A 101 -17.52 -13.77 18.59
N GLU A 102 -18.80 -14.11 18.75
CA GLU A 102 -19.88 -13.54 17.92
C GLU A 102 -19.96 -12.02 18.03
N GLN A 103 -19.77 -11.47 19.23
CA GLN A 103 -19.82 -10.03 19.46
C GLN A 103 -18.69 -9.31 18.71
N ARG A 104 -17.47 -9.85 18.79
CA ARG A 104 -16.29 -9.32 18.09
C ARG A 104 -16.43 -9.45 16.59
N PHE A 105 -16.96 -10.57 16.10
CA PHE A 105 -17.25 -10.78 14.68
C PHE A 105 -18.22 -9.73 14.16
N MET A 106 -19.33 -9.50 14.86
CA MET A 106 -20.31 -8.47 14.48
C MET A 106 -19.73 -7.06 14.52
N GLN A 107 -18.78 -6.78 15.43
CA GLN A 107 -18.03 -5.52 15.42
C GLN A 107 -17.16 -5.39 14.16
N GLN A 108 -16.41 -6.43 13.80
CA GLN A 108 -15.58 -6.45 12.60
C GLN A 108 -16.41 -6.28 11.32
N CYS A 109 -17.60 -6.89 11.24
CA CYS A 109 -18.52 -6.68 10.12
C CYS A 109 -18.97 -5.23 10.00
N ARG A 110 -19.28 -4.56 11.12
CA ARG A 110 -19.66 -3.13 11.10
C ARG A 110 -18.49 -2.25 10.67
N GLU A 111 -17.29 -2.54 11.17
CA GLU A 111 -16.08 -1.80 10.78
C GLU A 111 -15.78 -1.97 9.29
N LEU A 112 -15.87 -3.20 8.76
CA LEU A 112 -15.75 -3.46 7.33
C LEU A 112 -16.82 -2.72 6.52
N GLY A 113 -18.08 -2.75 6.95
CA GLY A 113 -19.17 -2.01 6.31
C GLY A 113 -18.87 -0.51 6.22
N GLN A 114 -18.44 0.11 7.33
CA GLN A 114 -18.08 1.53 7.36
C GLN A 114 -16.92 1.85 6.41
N ARG A 115 -15.92 0.98 6.30
CA ARG A 115 -14.80 1.17 5.36
C ARG A 115 -15.24 1.07 3.90
N LEU A 116 -16.22 0.22 3.60
CA LEU A 116 -16.80 0.12 2.25
C LEU A 116 -17.67 1.34 1.91
N ASP A 117 -18.46 1.83 2.86
CA ASP A 117 -19.30 3.02 2.69
C ASP A 117 -18.48 4.29 2.43
N THR A 118 -17.28 4.35 2.99
CA THR A 118 -16.37 5.52 2.89
C THR A 118 -15.26 5.34 1.86
N LEU A 119 -15.32 4.29 1.03
CA LEU A 119 -14.23 3.94 0.10
C LEU A 119 -13.93 5.05 -0.92
N ALA A 120 -14.98 5.70 -1.43
CA ALA A 120 -14.86 6.76 -2.42
C ALA A 120 -14.29 8.08 -1.84
N SER A 121 -14.48 8.33 -0.54
CA SER A 121 -14.15 9.61 0.11
C SER A 121 -12.95 9.53 1.05
N THR A 122 -12.58 8.34 1.52
CA THR A 122 -11.41 8.14 2.38
C THR A 122 -10.15 8.65 1.69
N ALA A 123 -9.35 9.45 2.39
CA ALA A 123 -8.08 9.94 1.88
C ALA A 123 -7.11 8.75 1.64
N PRO A 124 -6.51 8.63 0.45
CA PRO A 124 -5.45 7.65 0.20
C PRO A 124 -4.22 7.90 1.08
N ILE A 125 -3.40 6.86 1.25
CA ILE A 125 -2.05 6.98 1.82
C ILE A 125 -1.24 7.93 0.91
N PRO A 126 -0.59 8.97 1.45
CA PRO A 126 0.05 10.01 0.66
C PRO A 126 1.44 9.57 0.18
N PHE A 127 1.53 8.46 -0.56
CA PHE A 127 2.79 8.01 -1.16
C PHE A 127 3.32 9.04 -2.16
N ARG A 128 4.64 9.26 -2.13
CA ARG A 128 5.34 10.15 -3.06
C ARG A 128 5.39 9.54 -4.45
N ARG A 129 4.97 10.29 -5.47
CA ARG A 129 5.02 9.85 -6.87
C ARG A 129 6.45 9.91 -7.40
N GLN A 130 6.86 8.89 -8.17
CA GLN A 130 8.25 8.75 -8.61
C GLN A 130 8.71 9.92 -9.50
N ASN A 131 7.96 10.22 -10.57
CA ASN A 131 8.42 11.10 -11.64
C ASN A 131 8.04 12.59 -11.43
N TYR A 132 7.62 12.98 -10.22
CA TYR A 132 7.06 14.32 -9.95
C TYR A 132 7.98 15.20 -9.09
N GLY A 133 9.28 14.92 -9.11
CA GLY A 133 10.31 15.79 -8.55
C GLY A 133 10.70 15.51 -7.10
N ASP A 134 10.10 14.51 -6.43
CA ASP A 134 10.49 14.07 -5.08
C ASP A 134 11.73 13.16 -5.12
N TYR A 135 11.94 12.42 -6.23
CA TYR A 135 13.06 11.50 -6.42
C TYR A 135 14.03 12.00 -7.50
N LEU A 136 15.31 11.71 -7.30
CA LEU A 136 16.34 11.88 -8.31
C LEU A 136 16.19 10.78 -9.37
N ILE A 137 16.34 11.13 -10.66
CA ILE A 137 16.31 10.19 -11.78
C ILE A 137 17.70 10.20 -12.45
N PRO A 138 18.31 9.03 -12.73
CA PRO A 138 17.75 7.68 -12.67
C PRO A 138 18.06 6.90 -11.37
N SER A 139 18.69 7.52 -10.35
CA SER A 139 19.04 6.80 -9.12
C SER A 139 17.84 6.34 -8.30
N LEU A 140 16.69 6.99 -8.49
CA LEU A 140 15.42 6.76 -7.78
C LEU A 140 15.56 6.86 -6.26
N THR A 141 16.49 7.72 -5.82
CA THR A 141 16.69 8.06 -4.42
C THR A 141 15.92 9.32 -4.08
N LEU A 142 15.30 9.37 -2.89
CA LEU A 142 14.60 10.57 -2.43
C LEU A 142 15.60 11.73 -2.38
N ARG A 143 15.15 12.91 -2.83
CA ARG A 143 15.99 14.12 -2.78
C ARG A 143 16.40 14.43 -1.33
N PRO A 144 17.65 14.85 -1.08
CA PRO A 144 18.17 15.03 0.27
C PRO A 144 17.50 16.18 1.04
N GLU A 145 16.83 17.10 0.34
CA GLU A 145 16.04 18.17 0.95
C GLU A 145 14.73 17.66 1.57
N LEU A 146 14.26 16.47 1.17
CA LEU A 146 13.02 15.86 1.66
C LEU A 146 13.34 14.83 2.75
N SER A 147 12.70 14.96 3.92
CA SER A 147 12.92 14.09 5.09
C SER A 147 14.41 13.97 5.48
N PRO A 148 15.11 15.11 5.71
CA PRO A 148 16.55 15.13 5.93
C PRO A 148 16.97 14.27 7.12
N GLY A 149 17.98 13.43 6.93
CA GLY A 149 18.50 12.53 7.97
C GLY A 149 17.61 11.31 8.27
N GLN A 150 16.51 11.13 7.55
CA GLN A 150 15.63 9.98 7.69
C GLN A 150 15.87 8.96 6.56
N SER A 151 15.47 7.72 6.81
CA SER A 151 15.57 6.60 5.86
C SER A 151 14.51 5.55 6.16
N GLY A 152 14.38 4.53 5.30
CA GLY A 152 13.39 3.46 5.46
C GLY A 152 12.03 3.81 4.85
N PHE A 153 11.00 3.01 5.11
CA PHE A 153 9.73 3.11 4.38
C PHE A 153 8.96 4.41 4.60
N ALA A 154 9.10 5.02 5.78
CA ALA A 154 8.38 6.23 6.15
C ALA A 154 8.69 7.42 5.22
N VAL A 155 9.91 7.52 4.68
CA VAL A 155 10.30 8.67 3.83
C VAL A 155 9.53 8.71 2.49
N HIS A 156 8.89 7.61 2.11
CA HIS A 156 8.10 7.51 0.89
C HIS A 156 6.66 8.03 1.06
N GLN A 157 6.29 8.49 2.25
CA GLN A 157 5.04 9.18 2.50
C GLN A 157 5.29 10.68 2.68
N ARG A 158 4.33 11.52 2.29
CA ARG A 158 4.34 12.94 2.61
C ARG A 158 3.82 13.13 4.03
N ASP A 159 4.41 14.08 4.74
CA ASP A 159 3.86 14.55 6.02
C ASP A 159 2.45 15.10 5.76
N ALA A 160 1.51 14.76 6.65
CA ALA A 160 0.11 15.19 6.57
C ALA A 160 -0.06 16.68 6.89
#